data_AF-A0A7Y9WN61-F1
#
_entry.id   AF-A0A7Y9WN61-F1
#
_cell.length_a   1.000
_cell.length_b   1.000
_cell.length_c   1.000
_cell.angle_alpha   90.00
_cell.angle_beta   90.00
_cell.angle_gamma   90.00
#
_symmetry.space_group_name_H-M   'P 1'
#
loop_
_entity.id
_entity.type
_entity.pdbx_description
1 polymer ?
#
loop_
_entity_poly.entity_id
_entity_poly.type
_entity_poly.pdbx_seq_one_letter_code
_entity_poly.pdbx_strand_id
1 'polypeptide(L)'
;MKRNETPLVPSVRLTEAQMLGERIAQLRQGVKLRQSDAAARAGLSRSTAILIEKGDPGRTLAQVLRYVHAMAPEVSLQALLAGDVPALIALHSRKLPQRVRSATKTELRDLDF
;
A
#
# COMPACT_ATOMS: atom_id res chain seq x y z
N MET A 1 -25.67 -10.21 2.64
CA MET A 1 -24.52 -10.45 1.73
C MET A 1 -23.96 -9.11 1.30
N LYS A 2 -22.63 -8.92 1.28
CA LYS A 2 -22.03 -7.64 0.86
C LYS A 2 -22.29 -7.46 -0.65
N ARG A 3 -22.88 -6.33 -1.07
CA ARG A 3 -23.16 -6.05 -2.48
C ARG A 3 -21.83 -5.93 -3.23
N ASN A 4 -21.68 -6.68 -4.33
CA ASN A 4 -20.52 -6.54 -5.21
C ASN A 4 -20.81 -5.43 -6.22
N GLU A 5 -20.18 -4.27 -6.02
CA GLU A 5 -20.33 -3.11 -6.92
C GLU A 5 -19.24 -3.04 -7.99
N THR A 6 -18.22 -3.91 -7.94
CA THR A 6 -17.14 -3.97 -8.94
C THR A 6 -17.65 -4.05 -10.38
N PRO A 7 -18.71 -4.83 -10.72
CA PRO A 7 -19.24 -4.86 -12.09
C PRO A 7 -19.86 -3.55 -12.57
N LEU A 8 -20.20 -2.64 -11.65
CA LEU A 8 -20.75 -1.31 -11.96
C LEU A 8 -19.65 -0.28 -12.26
N VAL A 9 -18.39 -0.61 -12.00
CA VAL A 9 -17.26 0.29 -12.20
C VAL A 9 -16.84 0.26 -13.67
N PRO A 10 -16.83 1.41 -14.36
CA PRO A 10 -16.33 1.50 -15.74
C PRO A 10 -14.87 1.04 -15.84
N SER A 11 -14.49 0.41 -16.95
CA SER A 11 -13.14 -0.12 -17.16
C SER A 11 -12.03 0.91 -16.93
N VAL A 12 -12.23 2.16 -17.36
CA VAL A 12 -11.27 3.27 -17.12
C VAL A 12 -11.00 3.49 -15.62
N ARG A 13 -12.04 3.35 -14.78
CA ARG A 13 -11.91 3.50 -13.32
C ARG A 13 -11.28 2.28 -12.66
N LEU A 14 -11.41 1.10 -13.27
CA LEU A 14 -10.66 -0.09 -12.83
C LEU A 14 -9.15 0.07 -13.06
N THR A 15 -8.75 0.71 -14.16
CA THR A 15 -7.35 1.07 -14.41
C THR A 15 -6.83 2.03 -13.35
N GLU A 16 -7.60 3.06 -12.98
CA GLU A 16 -7.25 3.99 -11.90
C GLU A 16 -7.05 3.27 -10.56
N ALA A 17 -7.90 2.29 -10.25
CA ALA A 17 -7.77 1.47 -9.05
C ALA A 17 -6.49 0.62 -9.05
N GLN A 18 -6.15 0.01 -10.20
CA GLN A 18 -4.88 -0.71 -10.37
C GLN A 18 -3.66 0.20 -10.16
N MET A 19 -3.66 1.39 -10.77
CA MET A 19 -2.58 2.38 -10.60
C MET A 19 -2.42 2.80 -9.14
N LEU A 20 -3.53 2.97 -8.40
CA LEU A 20 -3.48 3.23 -6.96
C LEU A 20 -2.83 2.06 -6.21
N GLY A 21 -3.26 0.83 -6.49
CA GLY A 21 -2.67 -0.37 -5.89
C GLY A 21 -1.16 -0.49 -6.10
N GLU A 22 -0.70 -0.23 -7.33
CA GLU A 22 0.72 -0.22 -7.68
C GLU A 22 1.50 0.85 -6.91
N ARG A 23 0.98 2.08 -6.83
CA ARG A 23 1.62 3.16 -6.05
C ARG A 23 1.72 2.82 -4.56
N ILE A 24 0.69 2.20 -3.99
CA ILE A 24 0.71 1.72 -2.60
C ILE A 24 1.79 0.64 -2.43
N ALA A 25 1.91 -0.29 -3.38
CA ALA A 25 2.93 -1.35 -3.34
C ALA A 25 4.35 -0.77 -3.46
N GLN A 26 4.54 0.22 -4.33
CA GLN A 26 5.81 0.95 -4.49
C GLN A 26 6.18 1.72 -3.21
N LEU A 27 5.22 2.42 -2.60
CA LEU A 27 5.43 3.08 -1.30
C LEU A 27 5.96 2.07 -0.28
N ARG A 28 5.28 0.92 -0.13
CA ARG A 28 5.69 -0.15 0.77
C ARG A 28 7.12 -0.62 0.51
N GLN A 29 7.45 -0.85 -0.76
CA GLN A 29 8.77 -1.30 -1.18
C GLN A 29 9.84 -0.23 -0.88
N GLY A 30 9.50 1.06 -0.99
CA GLY A 30 10.39 2.17 -0.67
C GLY A 30 10.73 2.32 0.79
N VAL A 31 9.75 2.10 1.64
CA VAL A 31 9.97 2.02 3.09
C VAL A 31 10.47 0.64 3.53
N LYS A 32 10.76 -0.28 2.58
CA LYS A 32 11.31 -1.63 2.80
C LYS A 32 10.48 -2.48 3.77
N LEU A 33 9.16 -2.34 3.74
CA LEU A 33 8.27 -3.17 4.54
C LEU A 33 7.79 -4.40 3.78
N ARG A 34 7.66 -5.52 4.49
CA ARG A 34 6.94 -6.68 3.96
C ARG A 34 5.45 -6.40 4.01
N GLN A 35 4.74 -6.96 3.04
CA GLN A 35 3.29 -6.84 2.96
C GLN A 35 2.58 -7.41 4.20
N SER A 36 3.08 -8.51 4.78
CA SER A 36 2.56 -9.07 6.03
C SER A 36 2.68 -8.09 7.20
N ASP A 37 3.79 -7.38 7.28
CA ASP A 37 4.13 -6.56 8.42
C ASP A 37 3.34 -5.24 8.36
N ALA A 38 3.24 -4.65 7.16
CA ALA A 38 2.35 -3.52 6.91
C ALA A 38 0.87 -3.88 7.17
N ALA A 39 0.44 -5.09 6.81
CA ALA A 39 -0.92 -5.55 7.06
C ALA A 39 -1.20 -5.65 8.56
N ALA A 40 -0.29 -6.26 9.32
CA ALA A 40 -0.39 -6.38 10.76
C ALA A 40 -0.49 -5.00 11.45
N ARG A 41 0.37 -4.06 11.06
CA ARG A 41 0.34 -2.67 11.57
C ARG A 41 -0.97 -1.94 11.27
N ALA A 42 -1.57 -2.21 10.12
CA ALA A 42 -2.85 -1.61 9.72
C ALA A 42 -4.09 -2.29 10.35
N GLY A 43 -3.89 -3.35 11.15
CA GLY A 43 -4.98 -4.19 11.66
C GLY A 43 -5.73 -4.91 10.54
N LEU A 44 -5.01 -5.37 9.50
CA LEU A 44 -5.55 -6.03 8.32
C LEU A 44 -5.01 -7.45 8.17
N SER A 45 -5.78 -8.31 7.52
CA SER A 45 -5.25 -9.59 7.05
C SER A 45 -4.24 -9.37 5.91
N ARG A 46 -3.28 -10.28 5.76
CA ARG A 46 -2.37 -10.31 4.60
C ARG A 46 -3.14 -10.37 3.27
N SER A 47 -4.23 -11.13 3.22
CA SER A 47 -5.09 -11.21 2.02
C SER A 47 -5.72 -9.87 1.67
N THR A 48 -6.11 -9.08 2.66
CA THR A 48 -6.64 -7.72 2.43
C THR A 48 -5.56 -6.81 1.87
N ALA A 49 -4.35 -6.86 2.41
CA ALA A 49 -3.21 -6.09 1.89
C ALA A 49 -2.85 -6.47 0.44
N ILE A 50 -2.87 -7.76 0.09
CA ILE A 50 -2.69 -8.23 -1.29
C ILE A 50 -3.72 -7.58 -2.23
N LEU A 51 -4.98 -7.54 -1.80
CA LEU A 51 -6.05 -7.02 -2.64
C LEU A 51 -6.00 -5.49 -2.75
N ILE A 52 -5.58 -4.78 -1.69
CA ILE A 52 -5.30 -3.34 -1.76
C ILE A 52 -4.19 -3.07 -2.78
N GLU A 53 -3.07 -3.78 -2.71
CA GLU A 53 -1.94 -3.59 -3.63
C GLU A 53 -2.23 -4.03 -5.07
N LYS A 54 -3.25 -4.89 -5.28
CA LYS A 54 -3.78 -5.22 -6.61
C LYS A 54 -4.80 -4.20 -7.13
N GLY A 55 -5.18 -3.20 -6.33
CA GLY A 55 -6.17 -2.21 -6.71
C GLY A 55 -7.61 -2.74 -6.70
N ASP A 56 -7.95 -3.69 -5.82
CA ASP A 56 -9.32 -4.21 -5.71
C ASP A 56 -10.28 -3.09 -5.22
N PRO A 57 -11.25 -2.65 -6.06
CA PRO A 57 -12.18 -1.58 -5.71
C PRO A 57 -13.18 -1.99 -4.62
N GLY A 58 -13.28 -3.27 -4.28
CA GLY A 58 -14.07 -3.77 -3.15
C GLY A 58 -13.40 -3.55 -1.79
N ARG A 59 -12.26 -2.86 -1.72
CA ARG A 59 -11.62 -2.42 -0.47
C ARG A 59 -12.19 -1.08 -0.04
N THR A 60 -12.44 -0.95 1.27
CA THR A 60 -12.97 0.29 1.81
C THR A 60 -11.89 1.38 1.83
N LEU A 61 -12.29 2.64 1.68
CA LEU A 61 -11.39 3.78 1.83
C LEU A 61 -10.67 3.76 3.19
N ALA A 62 -11.37 3.38 4.27
CA ALA A 62 -10.78 3.25 5.59
C ALA A 62 -9.65 2.20 5.65
N GLN A 63 -9.80 1.05 4.99
CA GLN A 63 -8.73 0.05 4.91
C GLN A 63 -7.52 0.58 4.14
N VAL A 64 -7.75 1.29 3.04
CA VAL A 64 -6.67 1.91 2.24
C VAL A 64 -5.93 2.95 3.07
N LEU A 65 -6.63 3.87 3.72
CA LEU A 65 -6.03 4.91 4.55
C LEU A 65 -5.21 4.34 5.72
N ARG A 66 -5.75 3.35 6.45
CA ARG A 66 -4.98 2.68 7.51
C ARG A 66 -3.73 1.98 6.97
N TYR A 67 -3.82 1.36 5.80
CA TYR A 67 -2.69 0.67 5.21
C TYR A 67 -1.58 1.65 4.78
N VAL A 68 -1.94 2.79 4.18
CA VAL A 68 -0.98 3.85 3.86
C VAL A 68 -0.35 4.42 5.13
N HIS A 69 -1.17 4.79 6.12
CA HIS A 69 -0.71 5.34 7.39
C HIS A 69 0.27 4.40 8.12
N ALA A 70 -0.02 3.09 8.13
CA ALA A 70 0.83 2.07 8.75
C ALA A 70 2.24 1.95 8.11
N MET A 71 2.43 2.46 6.89
CA MET A 71 3.71 2.43 6.16
C MET A 71 4.42 3.79 6.18
N ALA A 72 3.65 4.88 6.07
CA ALA A 72 4.15 6.24 6.01
C ALA A 72 3.10 7.21 6.58
N PRO A 73 3.10 7.48 7.90
CA PRO A 73 2.10 8.32 8.56
C PRO A 73 1.98 9.73 7.99
N GLU A 74 3.10 10.31 7.55
CA GLU A 74 3.20 11.66 6.99
C GLU A 74 2.72 11.77 5.53
N VAL A 75 2.47 10.64 4.86
CA VAL A 75 2.07 10.61 3.45
C VAL A 75 0.55 10.56 3.34
N SER A 76 -0.04 11.62 2.81
CA SER A 76 -1.47 11.64 2.49
C SER A 76 -1.78 10.79 1.25
N LEU A 77 -3.00 10.26 1.16
CA LEU A 77 -3.47 9.56 -0.03
C LEU A 77 -3.45 10.47 -1.27
N GLN A 78 -3.71 11.77 -1.10
CA GLN A 78 -3.62 12.75 -2.18
C GLN A 78 -2.20 12.87 -2.73
N ALA A 79 -1.19 13.00 -1.86
CA ALA A 79 0.21 13.07 -2.26
C ALA A 79 0.64 11.79 -2.99
N LEU A 80 0.18 10.62 -2.52
CA LEU A 80 0.42 9.34 -3.19
C LEU A 80 -0.17 9.30 -4.61
N LEU A 81 -1.39 9.81 -4.80
CA LEU A 81 -2.07 9.84 -6.09
C LEU A 81 -1.43 10.84 -7.07
N ALA A 82 -0.95 11.97 -6.57
CA ALA A 82 -0.24 12.98 -7.36
C ALA A 82 1.16 12.50 -7.80
N GLY A 83 1.74 11.50 -7.11
CA GLY A 83 3.10 11.03 -7.35
C GLY A 83 4.16 11.84 -6.59
N ASP A 84 3.74 12.76 -5.72
CA ASP A 84 4.58 13.73 -5.00
C ASP A 84 5.17 13.13 -3.71
N VAL A 85 5.58 11.86 -3.74
CA VAL A 85 6.11 11.17 -2.56
C VAL A 85 7.61 10.96 -2.73
N PRO A 86 8.48 11.56 -1.89
CA PRO A 86 9.93 11.38 -1.96
C PRO A 86 10.37 9.91 -1.91
N ALA A 87 9.66 9.06 -1.16
CA ALA A 87 9.90 7.62 -1.14
C ALA A 87 9.62 6.95 -2.49
N LEU A 88 8.66 7.45 -3.29
CA LEU A 88 8.46 7.01 -4.67
C LEU A 88 9.54 7.57 -5.61
N ILE A 89 9.98 8.81 -5.40
CA ILE A 89 11.04 9.46 -6.18
C ILE A 89 12.40 8.76 -5.98
N ALA A 90 12.74 8.39 -4.74
CA ALA A 90 13.92 7.61 -4.39
C ALA A 90 13.85 6.15 -4.91
N LEU A 91 12.65 5.59 -5.07
CA LEU A 91 12.43 4.25 -5.64
C LEU A 91 12.61 4.22 -7.15
N HIS A 92 12.12 5.24 -7.86
CA HIS A 92 12.26 5.31 -9.32
C HIS A 92 13.71 5.57 -9.74
N SER A 93 14.51 6.21 -8.89
CA SER A 93 15.95 6.44 -9.12
C SER A 93 16.84 5.24 -8.76
N ARG A 94 16.37 4.31 -7.91
CA ARG A 94 17.10 3.08 -7.55
C ARG A 94 16.23 1.86 -7.89
N LYS A 95 16.55 1.17 -9.00
CA LYS A 95 15.92 -0.10 -9.42
C LYS A 95 15.43 -0.92 -8.21
N LEU A 96 14.13 -1.20 -8.16
CA LEU A 96 13.50 -1.85 -7.01
C LEU A 96 14.26 -3.12 -6.61
N PRO A 97 14.55 -3.33 -5.31
CA PRO A 97 15.06 -4.61 -4.86
C PRO A 97 13.96 -5.66 -5.07
N GLN A 98 14.26 -6.69 -5.86
CA GLN A 98 13.34 -7.78 -6.21
C GLN A 98 12.84 -8.55 -4.97
N ARG A 99 13.52 -8.43 -3.83
CA ARG A 99 13.15 -9.11 -2.58
C ARG A 99 13.51 -8.25 -1.35
N VAL A 100 12.49 -7.95 -0.54
CA VAL A 100 12.66 -7.28 0.75
C VAL A 100 12.98 -8.34 1.82
N ARG A 101 14.15 -8.24 2.46
CA ARG A 101 14.55 -9.16 3.55
C ARG A 101 13.69 -8.98 4.81
N SER A 102 13.75 -9.94 5.73
CA SER A 102 13.07 -9.81 7.03
C SER A 102 13.73 -8.70 7.82
N ALA A 103 12.94 -7.82 8.42
CA ALA A 103 13.44 -6.97 9.49
C ALA A 103 13.84 -7.84 10.69
N THR A 104 14.92 -7.47 11.35
CA THR A 104 15.43 -8.14 12.55
C THR A 104 14.54 -7.76 13.74
N LYS A 105 14.46 -8.58 14.81
CA LYS A 105 13.67 -8.26 16.01
C LYS A 105 13.97 -6.88 16.59
N THR A 106 15.20 -6.40 16.45
CA THR A 106 15.63 -5.06 16.88
C THR A 106 15.02 -3.95 16.03
N GLU A 107 15.09 -4.08 14.70
CA GLU A 107 14.52 -3.11 13.74
C GLU A 107 12.98 -3.04 13.84
N LEU A 108 12.33 -4.10 14.34
CA LEU A 108 10.89 -4.11 14.60
C LEU A 108 10.49 -3.31 15.85
N ARG A 109 11.36 -3.23 16.87
CA ARG A 109 11.10 -2.47 18.11
C ARG A 109 11.28 -0.96 17.93
N ASP A 110 12.17 -0.55 17.03
CA ASP A 110 12.38 0.87 16.70
C ASP A 110 11.25 1.46 15.85
N LEU A 111 10.24 0.65 15.50
CA LEU A 111 9.08 1.04 14.69
C LEU A 111 7.78 1.07 15.53
N ASP A 112 7.89 0.96 16.84
CA ASP A 112 6.76 1.13 17.76
C ASP A 112 6.46 2.64 17.93
N PHE A 113 5.25 3.04 17.52
CA PHE A 113 4.60 4.30 17.85
C PHE A 113 3.56 4.06 18.95
#